data_AF-A0A0V0TMT4-F1
#
_entry.id   AF-A0A0V0TMT4-F1
#
_cell.length_a   1.000
_cell.length_b   1.000
_cell.length_c   1.000
_cell.angle_alpha   90.00
_cell.angle_beta   90.00
_cell.angle_gamma   90.00
#
_symmetry.space_group_name_H-M   'P 1'
#
loop_
_entity.id
_entity.type
_entity.pdbx_description
1 polymer ?
#
loop_
_entity_poly.entity_id
_entity_poly.type
_entity_poly.pdbx_seq_one_letter_code
_entity_poly.pdbx_strand_id
1 'polypeptide(L)'
;MTTCKYVEELAAHIRNAFAAARKHSVEEQKRQRYYYNRKAGNTNYQTHEAVWLYCPVNKGKRNMKFATPWTGPFEIIEKSPG
;
A
#
# COMPACT_ATOMS: atom_id res chain seq x y z
N MET A 1 -38.11 30.49 -4.36
CA MET A 1 -36.90 30.22 -5.19
C MET A 1 -37.36 29.68 -6.53
N THR A 2 -36.90 30.24 -7.64
CA THR A 2 -37.14 29.67 -8.97
C THR A 2 -36.32 28.39 -9.13
N THR A 3 -36.89 27.39 -9.78
CA THR A 3 -36.28 26.06 -10.00
C THR A 3 -34.89 26.14 -10.61
N CYS A 4 -34.61 27.11 -11.48
CA CYS A 4 -33.26 27.32 -12.03
C CYS A 4 -32.21 27.64 -10.96
N LYS A 5 -32.51 28.51 -9.98
CA LYS A 5 -31.54 28.89 -8.93
C LYS A 5 -31.16 27.70 -8.06
N TYR A 6 -32.15 26.85 -7.74
CA TYR A 6 -31.92 25.63 -6.97
C TYR A 6 -31.01 24.64 -7.71
N VAL A 7 -31.22 24.44 -9.02
CA VAL A 7 -30.38 23.54 -9.84
C VAL A 7 -28.94 24.05 -9.93
N GLU A 8 -28.75 25.37 -10.08
CA GLU A 8 -27.42 26.00 -10.12
C GLU A 8 -26.66 25.83 -8.78
N GLU A 9 -27.35 26.07 -7.66
CA GLU A 9 -26.79 25.89 -6.32
C GLU A 9 -26.42 24.43 -6.05
N LEU A 10 -27.28 23.49 -6.44
CA LEU A 10 -26.99 22.06 -6.32
C LEU A 10 -25.77 21.65 -7.16
N ALA A 11 -25.68 22.12 -8.40
CA ALA A 11 -24.55 21.85 -9.27
C ALA A 11 -23.24 22.46 -8.73
N ALA A 12 -23.31 23.64 -8.10
CA ALA A 12 -22.18 24.25 -7.42
C ALA A 12 -21.73 23.40 -6.21
N HIS A 13 -22.66 22.95 -5.37
CA HIS A 13 -22.35 22.10 -4.22
C HIS A 13 -21.67 20.79 -4.63
N ILE A 14 -22.18 20.12 -5.66
CA ILE A 14 -21.58 18.86 -6.14
C ILE A 14 -20.16 19.09 -6.65
N ARG A 15 -19.94 20.14 -7.44
CA ARG A 15 -18.59 20.49 -7.95
C ARG A 15 -17.63 20.79 -6.80
N ASN A 16 -18.07 21.55 -5.80
CA ASN A 16 -17.26 21.90 -4.63
C ASN A 16 -16.91 20.66 -3.80
N ALA A 17 -17.88 19.79 -3.55
CA ALA A 17 -17.67 18.52 -2.84
C ALA A 17 -16.66 17.63 -3.58
N PHE A 18 -16.80 17.51 -4.91
CA PHE A 18 -15.87 16.75 -5.73
C PHE A 18 -14.45 17.34 -5.72
N ALA A 19 -14.32 18.66 -5.85
CA ALA A 19 -13.04 19.34 -5.80
C ALA A 19 -12.33 19.14 -4.45
N ALA A 20 -13.07 19.27 -3.34
CA ALA A 20 -12.56 19.01 -2.00
C ALA A 20 -12.10 17.55 -1.84
N ALA A 21 -12.94 16.59 -2.23
CA ALA A 21 -12.60 15.17 -2.17
C ALA A 21 -11.36 14.84 -3.02
N ARG A 22 -11.24 15.43 -4.22
CA ARG A 22 -10.10 15.21 -5.11
C ARG A 22 -8.81 15.79 -4.54
N LYS A 23 -8.85 16.99 -3.96
CA LYS A 23 -7.71 17.63 -3.30
C LYS A 23 -7.14 16.72 -2.20
N HIS A 24 -8.01 16.29 -1.27
CA HIS A 24 -7.59 15.41 -0.18
C HIS A 24 -7.12 14.04 -0.67
N SER A 25 -7.77 13.48 -1.71
CA SER A 25 -7.36 12.19 -2.29
C SER A 25 -5.94 12.23 -2.84
N VAL A 26 -5.55 13.33 -3.50
CA VAL A 26 -4.19 13.48 -4.06
C VAL A 26 -3.14 13.57 -2.95
N GLU A 27 -3.41 14.32 -1.89
CA GLU A 27 -2.52 14.44 -0.73
C GLU A 27 -2.36 13.08 -0.03
N GLU A 28 -3.46 12.36 0.20
CA GLU A 28 -3.42 11.06 0.86
C GLU A 28 -2.74 10.00 0.00
N GLN A 29 -2.92 10.00 -1.33
CA GLN A 29 -2.19 9.10 -2.23
C GLN A 29 -0.68 9.33 -2.15
N LYS A 30 -0.23 10.59 -2.09
CA LYS A 30 1.20 10.92 -1.90
C LYS A 30 1.70 10.40 -0.55
N ARG A 31 0.90 10.59 0.51
CA ARG A 31 1.22 10.12 1.87
C ARG A 31 1.34 8.60 1.95
N GLN A 32 0.38 7.88 1.38
CA GLN A 32 0.38 6.42 1.30
C GLN A 32 1.59 5.91 0.52
N ARG A 33 1.89 6.50 -0.64
CA ARG A 33 3.08 6.17 -1.42
C ARG A 33 4.36 6.37 -0.62
N TYR A 34 4.48 7.48 0.09
CA TYR A 34 5.62 7.74 0.95
C TYR A 34 5.77 6.66 2.03
N TYR A 35 4.70 6.35 2.77
CA TYR A 35 4.77 5.35 3.85
C TYR A 35 5.08 3.95 3.35
N TYR A 36 4.48 3.54 2.22
CA TYR A 36 4.74 2.25 1.60
C TYR A 36 6.20 2.15 1.15
N ASN A 37 6.70 3.18 0.46
CA ASN A 37 8.06 3.19 -0.08
C ASN A 37 9.14 3.45 0.98
N ARG A 38 8.80 4.03 2.13
CA ARG A 38 9.76 4.34 3.21
C ARG A 38 10.56 3.13 3.66
N LYS A 39 9.97 1.93 3.60
CA LYS A 39 10.63 0.67 3.97
C LYS A 39 11.07 -0.18 2.77
N ALA A 40 10.88 0.32 1.55
CA ALA A 40 11.27 -0.37 0.32
C ALA A 40 12.75 -0.13 -0.05
N GLY A 41 13.53 0.53 0.82
CA GLY A 41 14.98 0.64 0.63
C GLY A 41 15.65 -0.73 0.69
N ASN A 42 16.78 -0.88 -0.02
CA ASN A 42 17.59 -2.09 0.05
C ASN A 42 18.03 -2.30 1.50
N THR A 43 17.53 -3.38 2.12
CA THR A 43 18.10 -3.85 3.39
C THR A 43 19.45 -4.46 3.04
N ASN A 44 20.53 -3.82 3.48
CA ASN A 44 21.88 -4.34 3.30
C ASN A 44 22.11 -5.52 4.25
N TYR A 45 21.52 -6.66 3.91
CA TYR A 45 21.71 -7.89 4.66
C TYR A 45 23.18 -8.25 4.72
N GLN A 46 23.65 -8.81 5.84
CA GLN A 46 25.04 -9.28 6.00
C GLN A 46 25.13 -10.79 5.95
N THR A 47 26.31 -11.30 5.55
CA THR A 47 26.62 -12.73 5.70
C THR A 47 26.52 -13.10 7.19
N HIS A 48 26.01 -14.29 7.48
CA HIS A 48 25.70 -14.80 8.83
C HIS A 48 24.50 -14.13 9.54
N GLU A 49 23.75 -13.26 8.87
CA GLU A 49 22.51 -12.70 9.42
C GLU A 49 21.34 -13.70 9.30
N ALA A 50 20.54 -13.82 10.36
CA ALA A 50 19.34 -14.65 10.39
C ALA A 50 18.14 -13.91 9.78
N VAL A 51 17.59 -14.46 8.69
CA VAL A 51 16.50 -13.85 7.92
C VAL A 51 15.30 -14.77 7.76
N TRP A 52 14.12 -14.16 7.60
CA TRP A 52 12.88 -14.85 7.29
C TRP A 52 12.56 -14.70 5.80
N LEU A 53 12.32 -15.81 5.12
CA LEU A 53 11.96 -15.86 3.71
C LEU A 53 10.44 -15.76 3.56
N TYR A 54 9.98 -14.82 2.73
CA TYR A 54 8.58 -14.77 2.32
C TYR A 54 8.30 -15.86 1.28
N CYS A 55 7.51 -16.86 1.68
CA CYS A 55 6.97 -17.89 0.81
C CYS A 55 5.45 -17.70 0.70
N PRO A 56 4.94 -17.09 -0.40
CA PRO A 56 3.51 -17.00 -0.60
C PRO A 56 2.91 -18.41 -0.61
N VAL A 57 1.91 -18.61 0.24
CA VAL A 57 1.32 -19.92 0.52
C VAL A 57 0.75 -20.50 -0.79
N ASN A 58 1.16 -21.73 -1.13
CA ASN A 58 0.63 -22.44 -2.30
C ASN A 58 -0.91 -22.48 -2.29
N LYS A 59 -1.51 -22.27 -3.47
CA LYS A 59 -2.97 -22.25 -3.74
C LYS A 59 -3.75 -23.51 -3.30
N GLY A 60 -3.08 -24.52 -2.75
CA GLY A 60 -3.66 -25.78 -2.30
C GLY A 60 -4.19 -25.80 -0.85
N LYS A 61 -3.96 -24.77 -0.04
CA LYS A 61 -4.50 -24.72 1.34
C LYS A 61 -5.91 -24.12 1.38
N ARG A 62 -6.84 -24.82 2.05
CA ARG A 62 -8.26 -24.46 2.14
C ARG A 62 -8.53 -23.15 2.90
N ASN A 63 -7.60 -22.68 3.73
CA ASN A 63 -7.74 -21.45 4.51
C ASN A 63 -6.43 -20.65 4.57
N MET A 64 -6.40 -19.51 3.87
CA MET A 64 -5.21 -18.66 3.71
C MET A 64 -4.98 -17.71 4.90
N LYS A 65 -6.00 -17.45 5.72
CA LYS A 65 -5.90 -16.46 6.81
C LYS A 65 -5.01 -16.91 7.97
N PHE A 66 -4.85 -18.23 8.14
CA PHE A 66 -4.03 -18.82 9.20
C PHE A 66 -2.70 -19.39 8.68
N ALA A 67 -2.43 -19.22 7.39
CA ALA A 67 -1.19 -19.72 6.82
C ALA A 67 -0.10 -18.65 6.98
N THR A 68 0.95 -18.97 7.73
CA THR A 68 2.13 -18.12 7.87
C THR A 68 2.89 -18.11 6.55
N PRO A 69 3.04 -16.96 5.86
CA PRO A 69 3.74 -16.89 4.59
C PRO A 69 5.26 -16.68 4.77
N TRP A 70 5.78 -16.86 5.98
CA TRP A 70 7.17 -16.65 6.33
C TRP A 70 7.79 -17.97 6.79
N THR A 71 8.97 -18.30 6.27
CA THR A 71 9.72 -19.51 6.61
C THR A 71 11.12 -19.11 7.08
N GLY A 72 11.67 -19.77 8.11
CA GLY A 72 13.00 -19.47 8.65
C GLY A 72 13.11 -19.77 10.15
N PRO A 73 14.15 -19.23 10.82
CA PRO A 73 15.18 -18.36 10.28
C PRO A 73 16.19 -19.11 9.39
N PHE A 74 16.66 -18.45 8.33
CA PHE A 74 17.75 -18.92 7.47
C PHE A 74 18.98 -18.03 7.66
N GLU A 75 20.16 -18.59 7.49
CA GLU A 75 21.42 -17.86 7.52
C GLU A 75 21.86 -17.48 6.10
N ILE A 76 22.33 -16.25 5.92
CA ILE A 76 22.90 -15.80 4.64
C ILE A 76 24.34 -16.29 4.53
N ILE A 77 24.58 -17.24 3.63
CA ILE A 77 25.91 -17.85 3.41
C ILE A 77 26.78 -17.02 2.46
N GLU A 78 26.18 -16.47 1.40
CA GLU A 78 26.89 -15.71 0.37
C GLU A 78 25.96 -14.66 -0.25
N LYS A 79 26.51 -13.51 -0.64
CA LYS A 79 25.81 -12.50 -1.44
C LYS A 79 26.21 -12.69 -2.90
N SER A 80 25.23 -12.88 -3.79
CA SER A 80 25.50 -12.82 -5.22
C SER A 80 25.98 -11.42 -5.58
N PRO A 81 27.04 -11.26 -6.40
CA PRO A 81 27.32 -9.98 -7.04
C PRO A 81 26.08 -9.60 -7.86
N GLY A 82 25.59 -8.39 -7.63
CA GLY A 82 24.44 -7.80 -8.33
C GLY A 82 24.84 -6.99 -9.55
#